data_AF-A0A6N6MGI8-F1
#
_entry.id   AF-A0A6N6MGI8-F1
#
_cell.length_a   1.000
_cell.length_b   1.000
_cell.length_c   1.000
_cell.angle_alpha   90.00
_cell.angle_beta   90.00
_cell.angle_gamma   90.00
#
_symmetry.space_group_name_H-M   'P 1'
#
loop_
_entity.id
_entity.type
_entity.pdbx_description
1 polymer ?
#
loop_
_entity_poly.entity_id
_entity_poly.type
_entity_poly.pdbx_seq_one_letter_code
_entity_poly.pdbx_strand_id
1 'polypeptide(L)'
;MTSEKYNTLGKGTAVISFIIGALIFGIYFLTSNSDLLFIGYGFIVLTGIANLIILIAILAKSNSDSTNRKRLLKTSGLMLINLPIMFLFIWFSLILIGNMRITFTNGTNNKLSDIKIIGCETEHITELEPNESKTVWVGITGDCSITLEYLENGEIKKEMVAGYVTSGMGKKIKHKIDGKDKDIL
;
A
#
# COMPACT_ATOMS: atom_id res chain seq x y z
N MET A 1 -18.39 5.02 -35.40
CA MET A 1 -17.08 4.32 -35.26
C MET A 1 -17.21 2.88 -35.72
N THR A 2 -16.21 2.32 -36.40
CA THR A 2 -16.18 0.90 -36.78
C THR A 2 -15.89 0.01 -35.56
N SER A 3 -16.27 -1.26 -35.61
CA SER A 3 -16.01 -2.24 -34.54
C SER A 3 -14.51 -2.44 -34.28
N GLU A 4 -13.67 -2.22 -35.28
CA GLU A 4 -12.22 -2.18 -35.12
C GLU A 4 -11.76 -1.02 -34.24
N LYS A 5 -12.23 0.21 -34.50
CA LYS A 5 -11.90 1.38 -33.68
C LYS A 5 -12.31 1.20 -32.22
N TYR A 6 -13.49 0.63 -31.97
CA TYR A 6 -13.96 0.30 -30.61
C TYR A 6 -13.04 -0.70 -29.90
N ASN A 7 -12.58 -1.73 -30.62
CA ASN A 7 -11.66 -2.72 -30.06
C ASN A 7 -10.30 -2.09 -29.71
N THR A 8 -9.73 -1.29 -30.61
CA THR A 8 -8.45 -0.62 -30.37
C THR A 8 -8.53 0.35 -29.19
N LEU A 9 -9.61 1.14 -29.13
CA LEU A 9 -9.85 2.08 -28.04
C LEU A 9 -10.00 1.36 -26.69
N GLY A 10 -10.82 0.30 -26.63
CA GLY A 10 -11.04 -0.46 -25.39
C GLY A 10 -9.79 -1.16 -24.89
N LYS A 11 -9.05 -1.83 -25.77
CA LYS A 11 -7.77 -2.49 -25.41
C LYS A 11 -6.72 -1.49 -24.96
N GLY A 12 -6.55 -0.41 -25.71
CA GLY A 12 -5.58 0.63 -25.41
C GLY A 12 -5.88 1.28 -24.05
N THR A 13 -7.13 1.65 -23.82
CA THR A 13 -7.57 2.23 -22.54
C THR A 13 -7.31 1.26 -21.39
N ALA A 14 -7.70 -0.01 -21.52
CA ALA A 14 -7.51 -1.00 -20.47
C ALA A 14 -6.04 -1.15 -20.07
N VAL A 15 -5.16 -1.31 -21.07
CA VAL A 15 -3.72 -1.53 -20.84
C VAL A 15 -3.06 -0.28 -20.28
N ILE A 16 -3.34 0.89 -20.85
CA ILE A 16 -2.75 2.15 -20.39
C ILE A 16 -3.19 2.46 -18.95
N SER A 17 -4.49 2.33 -18.63
CA SER A 17 -4.96 2.59 -17.27
C SER A 17 -4.37 1.61 -16.27
N PHE A 18 -4.20 0.34 -16.66
CA PHE A 18 -3.55 -0.66 -15.81
C PHE A 18 -2.08 -0.30 -15.54
N ILE A 19 -1.30 0.01 -16.58
CA ILE A 19 0.13 0.34 -16.44
C ILE A 19 0.32 1.56 -15.54
N ILE A 20 -0.42 2.64 -15.77
CA ILE A 20 -0.28 3.86 -14.98
C ILE A 20 -0.71 3.60 -13.53
N GLY A 21 -1.83 2.89 -13.30
CA GLY A 21 -2.26 2.53 -11.95
C GLY A 21 -1.24 1.67 -11.20
N ALA A 22 -0.66 0.67 -11.89
CA ALA A 22 0.40 -0.18 -11.34
C ALA A 22 1.67 0.62 -11.01
N LEU A 23 2.04 1.61 -11.83
CA LEU A 23 3.17 2.50 -11.56
C LEU A 23 2.91 3.38 -10.33
N ILE A 24 1.74 4.02 -10.23
CA ILE A 24 1.38 4.84 -9.06
C ILE A 24 1.45 4.00 -7.78
N PHE A 25 0.81 2.82 -7.79
CA PHE A 25 0.83 1.90 -6.66
C PHE A 25 2.24 1.42 -6.34
N GLY A 26 3.04 1.04 -7.34
CA GLY A 26 4.42 0.57 -7.15
C GLY A 26 5.33 1.63 -6.54
N ILE A 27 5.25 2.88 -7.02
CA ILE A 27 6.02 3.99 -6.45
C ILE A 27 5.57 4.27 -5.02
N TYR A 28 4.25 4.26 -4.75
CA TYR A 28 3.73 4.40 -3.39
C TYR A 28 4.24 3.28 -2.46
N PHE A 29 4.18 2.03 -2.91
CA PHE A 29 4.65 0.89 -2.14
C PHE A 29 6.13 1.03 -1.75
N LEU A 30 6.98 1.55 -2.64
CA LEU A 30 8.40 1.75 -2.40
C LEU A 30 8.66 2.93 -1.46
N THR A 31 8.06 4.09 -1.75
CA THR A 31 8.39 5.37 -1.11
C THR A 31 7.55 5.68 0.14
N SER A 32 6.36 5.10 0.25
CA SER A 32 5.33 5.48 1.25
C SER A 32 4.98 6.99 1.22
N ASN A 33 5.11 7.65 0.07
CA ASN A 33 4.74 9.05 -0.08
C ASN A 33 3.20 9.21 -0.12
N SER A 34 2.63 9.95 0.83
CA SER A 34 1.19 10.22 0.94
C SER A 34 0.60 10.94 -0.27
N ASP A 35 1.38 11.77 -0.98
CA ASP A 35 0.90 12.48 -2.17
C ASP A 35 0.48 11.51 -3.27
N LEU A 36 1.16 10.35 -3.37
CA LEU A 36 0.83 9.31 -4.33
C LEU A 36 -0.48 8.59 -4.02
N LEU A 37 -0.90 8.53 -2.75
CA LEU A 37 -2.23 8.02 -2.39
C LEU A 37 -3.31 8.95 -2.93
N PHE A 38 -3.15 10.26 -2.72
CA PHE A 38 -4.10 11.25 -3.22
C PHE A 38 -4.19 11.24 -4.76
N ILE A 39 -3.05 11.23 -5.44
CA ILE A 39 -2.97 11.07 -6.91
C ILE A 39 -3.62 9.76 -7.35
N GLY A 40 -3.36 8.66 -6.64
CA GLY A 40 -3.93 7.35 -6.90
C GLY A 40 -5.46 7.32 -6.80
N TYR A 41 -6.04 7.94 -5.76
CA TYR A 41 -7.49 8.04 -5.61
C TYR A 41 -8.14 8.84 -6.75
N GLY A 42 -7.56 9.99 -7.10
CA GLY A 42 -8.03 10.78 -8.24
C GLY A 42 -7.95 10.00 -9.56
N PHE A 43 -6.84 9.28 -9.77
CA PHE A 43 -6.65 8.43 -10.95
C PHE A 43 -7.68 7.30 -11.04
N ILE A 44 -7.98 6.62 -9.93
CA ILE A 44 -8.97 5.54 -9.87
C ILE A 44 -10.36 6.06 -10.29
N VAL A 45 -10.79 7.21 -9.76
CA VAL A 45 -12.10 7.80 -10.10
C VAL A 45 -12.16 8.16 -11.59
N LEU A 46 -11.18 8.90 -12.10
CA LEU A 46 -11.16 9.36 -13.48
C LEU A 46 -11.11 8.19 -14.47
N THR A 47 -10.20 7.24 -14.25
CA THR A 47 -10.05 6.09 -15.13
C THR A 47 -11.20 5.09 -15.00
N GLY A 48 -11.79 4.95 -13.82
CA GLY A 48 -13.00 4.15 -13.60
C GLY A 48 -14.17 4.66 -14.45
N ILE A 49 -14.43 5.97 -14.42
CA ILE A 49 -15.47 6.61 -15.24
C ILE A 49 -15.18 6.42 -16.74
N ALA A 50 -13.95 6.71 -17.18
CA ALA A 50 -13.57 6.56 -18.59
C ALA A 50 -13.70 5.11 -19.09
N ASN A 51 -13.21 4.14 -18.31
CA ASN A 51 -13.35 2.71 -18.64
C ASN A 51 -14.81 2.28 -18.68
N LEU A 52 -15.66 2.77 -17.77
CA LEU A 52 -17.09 2.45 -17.75
C LEU A 52 -17.80 2.97 -19.00
N ILE A 53 -17.57 4.24 -19.39
CA ILE A 53 -18.18 4.84 -20.59
C ILE A 53 -17.79 4.03 -21.84
N ILE A 54 -16.50 3.72 -22.01
CA ILE A 54 -16.01 2.98 -23.17
C ILE A 54 -16.57 1.55 -23.16
N LEU A 55 -16.62 0.89 -21.99
CA LEU A 55 -17.18 -0.44 -21.84
C LEU A 55 -18.66 -0.48 -22.28
N ILE A 56 -19.48 0.46 -21.80
CA ILE A 56 -20.90 0.57 -22.18
C ILE A 56 -21.02 0.75 -23.70
N ALA A 57 -20.20 1.62 -24.29
CA ALA A 57 -20.20 1.87 -25.72
C ALA A 57 -19.83 0.61 -26.55
N ILE A 58 -18.83 -0.16 -26.09
CA ILE A 58 -18.44 -1.43 -26.74
C ILE A 58 -19.54 -2.48 -26.60
N LEU A 59 -20.18 -2.59 -25.43
CA LEU A 59 -21.28 -3.54 -25.19
C LEU A 59 -22.50 -3.22 -26.06
N ALA A 60 -22.89 -1.95 -26.14
CA ALA A 60 -23.95 -1.48 -27.02
C ALA A 60 -23.64 -1.81 -28.49
N LYS A 61 -22.39 -1.55 -28.93
CA LYS A 61 -21.95 -1.89 -30.29
C LYS A 61 -21.99 -3.40 -30.54
N SER A 62 -21.57 -4.20 -29.57
CA SER A 62 -21.54 -5.66 -29.64
C SER A 62 -22.92 -6.28 -29.81
N ASN A 63 -23.95 -5.66 -29.21
CA ASN A 63 -25.34 -6.09 -29.39
C ASN A 63 -25.85 -5.83 -30.81
N SER A 64 -25.40 -4.74 -31.45
CA SER A 64 -25.82 -4.36 -32.81
C SER A 64 -25.01 -5.00 -33.96
N ASP A 65 -23.81 -5.53 -33.68
CA ASP A 65 -22.88 -6.06 -34.69
C ASP A 65 -22.59 -7.54 -34.43
N SER A 66 -23.49 -8.41 -34.90
CA SER A 66 -23.40 -9.86 -34.72
C SER A 66 -22.12 -10.45 -35.33
N THR A 67 -21.63 -9.88 -36.44
CA THR A 67 -20.40 -10.31 -37.13
C THR A 67 -19.16 -10.12 -36.25
N ASN A 68 -19.05 -9.00 -35.54
CA ASN A 68 -17.88 -8.69 -34.70
C ASN A 68 -18.11 -8.93 -33.20
N ARG A 69 -19.30 -9.36 -32.79
CA ARG A 69 -19.75 -9.53 -31.40
C ARG A 69 -18.71 -10.21 -30.51
N LYS A 70 -18.19 -11.37 -30.93
CA LYS A 70 -17.22 -12.15 -30.14
C LYS A 70 -15.94 -11.36 -29.87
N ARG A 71 -15.44 -10.60 -30.84
CA ARG A 71 -14.23 -9.78 -30.69
C ARG A 71 -14.48 -8.61 -29.73
N LEU A 72 -15.63 -7.95 -29.86
CA LEU A 72 -16.04 -6.86 -28.97
C LEU A 72 -16.22 -7.34 -27.52
N LEU A 73 -16.89 -8.47 -27.31
CA LEU A 73 -17.06 -9.07 -25.97
C LEU A 73 -15.72 -9.48 -25.32
N LYS A 74 -14.76 -9.99 -26.11
CA LYS A 74 -13.40 -10.25 -25.60
C LYS A 74 -12.73 -8.97 -25.10
N THR A 75 -12.87 -7.87 -25.83
CA THR A 75 -12.35 -6.56 -25.41
C THR A 75 -13.06 -6.07 -24.15
N SER A 76 -14.39 -6.19 -24.08
CA SER A 76 -15.14 -5.88 -22.85
C SER A 76 -14.66 -6.71 -21.65
N GLY A 77 -14.40 -8.00 -21.84
CA GLY A 77 -13.83 -8.87 -20.80
C GLY A 77 -12.45 -8.40 -20.34
N LEU A 78 -11.57 -8.03 -21.27
CA LEU A 78 -10.26 -7.44 -20.92
C LEU A 78 -10.40 -6.17 -20.09
N MET A 79 -11.32 -5.28 -20.46
CA MET A 79 -11.57 -4.05 -19.69
C MET A 79 -12.11 -4.36 -18.29
N LEU A 80 -12.98 -5.35 -18.15
CA LEU A 80 -13.56 -5.76 -16.87
C LEU A 80 -12.50 -6.32 -15.91
N ILE A 81 -11.42 -6.93 -16.41
CA ILE A 81 -10.30 -7.41 -15.57
C ILE A 81 -9.61 -6.26 -14.80
N ASN A 82 -9.70 -5.01 -15.27
CA ASN A 82 -9.16 -3.88 -14.51
C ASN A 82 -9.90 -3.63 -13.19
N LEU A 83 -11.18 -4.02 -13.06
CA LEU A 83 -11.94 -3.85 -11.83
C LEU A 83 -11.41 -4.72 -10.67
N PRO A 84 -11.26 -6.06 -10.78
CA PRO A 84 -10.69 -6.86 -9.70
C PRO A 84 -9.25 -6.44 -9.39
N ILE A 85 -8.44 -6.06 -10.39
CA ILE A 85 -7.08 -5.56 -10.17
C ILE A 85 -7.11 -4.26 -9.36
N MET A 86 -7.99 -3.32 -9.70
CA MET A 86 -8.17 -2.08 -8.96
C MET A 86 -8.54 -2.36 -7.50
N PHE A 87 -9.49 -3.29 -7.25
CA PHE A 87 -9.84 -3.68 -5.88
C PHE A 87 -8.66 -4.31 -5.12
N LEU A 88 -7.83 -5.10 -5.79
CA LEU A 88 -6.59 -5.63 -5.18
C LEU A 88 -5.64 -4.49 -4.79
N PHE A 89 -5.41 -3.51 -5.66
CA PHE A 89 -4.57 -2.35 -5.33
C PHE A 89 -5.12 -1.54 -4.15
N ILE A 90 -6.43 -1.28 -4.13
CA ILE A 90 -7.07 -0.59 -3.01
C ILE A 90 -6.90 -1.40 -1.72
N TRP A 91 -7.18 -2.70 -1.76
CA TRP A 91 -7.04 -3.58 -0.60
C TRP A 91 -5.61 -3.58 -0.04
N PHE A 92 -4.61 -3.74 -0.90
CA PHE A 92 -3.22 -3.63 -0.46
C PHE A 92 -2.89 -2.25 0.09
N SER A 93 -3.31 -1.17 -0.56
CA SER A 93 -3.09 0.19 -0.05
C SER A 93 -3.71 0.39 1.34
N LEU A 94 -4.89 -0.16 1.61
CA LEU A 94 -5.51 -0.12 2.94
C LEU A 94 -4.67 -0.85 3.99
N ILE A 95 -4.10 -2.01 3.66
CA ILE A 95 -3.15 -2.70 4.55
C ILE A 95 -1.92 -1.81 4.82
N LEU A 96 -1.40 -1.14 3.79
CA LEU A 96 -0.18 -0.32 3.93
C LEU A 96 -0.37 0.92 4.79
N ILE A 97 -1.52 1.61 4.67
CA ILE A 97 -1.85 2.79 5.49
C ILE A 97 -2.37 2.42 6.88
N GLY A 98 -2.85 1.19 7.05
CA GLY A 98 -3.30 0.66 8.34
C GLY A 98 -2.17 0.11 9.21
N ASN A 99 -0.94 -0.01 8.69
CA ASN A 99 0.18 -0.60 9.40
C ASN A 99 1.43 0.29 9.37
N MET A 100 1.98 0.56 10.54
CA MET A 100 3.34 1.10 10.67
C MET A 100 4.36 0.00 10.40
N ARG A 101 5.24 0.23 9.42
CA ARG A 101 6.29 -0.73 9.04
C ARG A 101 7.62 -0.20 9.56
N ILE A 102 7.99 -0.65 10.75
CA ILE A 102 9.11 -0.10 11.51
C ILE A 102 10.30 -1.05 11.40
N THR A 103 11.39 -0.59 10.79
CA THR A 103 12.67 -1.30 10.82
C THR A 103 13.45 -0.83 12.04
N PHE A 104 13.53 -1.69 13.04
CA PHE A 104 14.35 -1.49 14.22
C PHE A 104 15.78 -1.96 13.93
N THR A 105 16.77 -1.11 14.22
CA THR A 105 18.19 -1.46 14.16
C THR A 105 18.79 -1.32 15.55
N ASN A 106 19.43 -2.38 16.05
CA ASN A 106 20.18 -2.28 17.31
C ASN A 106 21.40 -1.37 17.12
N GLY A 107 21.33 -0.18 17.70
CA GLY A 107 22.38 0.83 17.65
C GLY A 107 23.33 0.81 18.83
N THR A 108 23.15 -0.11 19.79
CA THR A 108 24.00 -0.25 20.96
C THR A 108 25.14 -1.24 20.67
N ASN A 109 26.10 -1.33 21.60
CA ASN A 109 27.19 -2.30 21.52
C ASN A 109 26.83 -3.64 22.21
N ASN A 110 25.63 -3.75 22.77
CA ASN A 110 25.18 -4.90 23.54
C ASN A 110 24.06 -5.62 22.81
N LYS A 111 23.92 -6.92 23.07
CA LYS A 111 22.75 -7.68 22.66
C LYS A 111 21.52 -7.13 23.40
N LEU A 112 20.45 -6.88 22.66
CA LEU A 112 19.14 -6.52 23.21
C LEU A 112 18.26 -7.76 23.27
N SER A 113 17.48 -7.90 24.34
CA SER A 113 16.53 -9.01 24.51
C SER A 113 15.18 -8.54 25.03
N ASP A 114 14.15 -9.40 24.88
CA ASP A 114 12.77 -9.14 25.29
C ASP A 114 12.23 -7.78 24.82
N ILE A 115 12.42 -7.50 23.53
CA ILE A 115 12.09 -6.20 22.94
C ILE A 115 10.58 -6.19 22.64
N LYS A 116 9.84 -5.42 23.42
CA LYS A 116 8.40 -5.23 23.31
C LYS A 116 8.12 -3.90 22.61
N ILE A 117 7.44 -3.98 21.48
CA ILE A 117 6.88 -2.82 20.81
C ILE A 117 5.47 -2.63 21.37
N ILE A 118 5.26 -1.54 22.08
CA ILE A 118 4.00 -1.23 22.76
C ILE A 118 3.37 -0.05 22.05
N GLY A 119 2.19 -0.26 21.46
CA GLY A 119 1.41 0.79 20.83
C GLY A 119 -0.03 0.36 20.61
N CYS A 120 -0.55 0.62 19.41
CA CYS A 120 -1.90 0.22 18.99
C CYS A 120 -2.07 -1.31 18.96
N GLU A 121 -1.00 -2.00 18.57
CA GLU A 121 -0.83 -3.45 18.70
C GLU A 121 0.51 -3.71 19.40
N THR A 122 0.56 -4.82 20.13
CA THR A 122 1.78 -5.22 20.84
C THR A 122 2.51 -6.27 20.03
N GLU A 123 3.77 -6.01 19.71
CA GLU A 123 4.63 -6.90 18.96
C GLU A 123 5.90 -7.24 19.76
N HIS A 124 6.52 -8.37 19.42
CA HIS A 124 7.67 -8.88 20.18
C HIS A 124 8.84 -9.28 19.27
N ILE A 125 10.03 -8.86 19.67
CA ILE A 125 11.30 -9.35 19.11
C ILE A 125 12.08 -9.99 20.25
N THR A 126 12.37 -11.28 20.11
CA THR A 126 13.11 -12.06 21.11
C THR A 126 14.47 -11.44 21.44
N GLU A 127 15.24 -11.12 20.40
CA GLU A 127 16.58 -10.58 20.52
C GLU A 127 17.01 -9.86 19.25
N LEU A 128 18.01 -8.96 19.40
CA LEU A 128 18.70 -8.26 18.32
C LEU A 128 20.18 -8.08 18.67
N GLU A 129 21.08 -8.63 17.86
CA GLU A 129 22.52 -8.43 17.99
C GLU A 129 22.96 -7.02 17.57
N PRO A 130 24.13 -6.52 17.99
CA PRO A 130 24.63 -5.21 17.57
C PRO A 130 24.64 -5.03 16.05
N ASN A 131 24.04 -3.93 15.57
CA ASN A 131 23.82 -3.60 14.14
C ASN A 131 22.84 -4.50 13.38
N GLU A 132 22.24 -5.50 14.03
CA GLU A 132 21.17 -6.29 13.42
C GLU A 132 19.92 -5.42 13.25
N SER A 133 19.13 -5.73 12.20
CA SER A 133 17.88 -5.03 11.93
C SER A 133 16.72 -5.99 11.72
N LYS A 134 15.56 -5.67 12.27
CA LYS A 134 14.32 -6.42 12.08
C LYS A 134 13.16 -5.47 11.78
N THR A 135 12.32 -5.85 10.82
CA THR A 135 11.12 -5.08 10.48
C THR A 135 9.90 -5.70 11.15
N VAL A 136 9.14 -4.87 11.84
CA VAL A 136 7.89 -5.23 12.52
C VAL A 136 6.76 -4.39 11.93
N TRP A 137 5.58 -5.00 11.86
CA TRP A 137 4.37 -4.35 11.38
C TRP A 137 3.47 -4.14 12.60
N VAL A 138 3.14 -2.88 12.88
CA VAL A 138 2.26 -2.51 14.00
C VAL A 138 0.98 -1.96 13.40
N GLY A 139 -0.15 -2.66 13.59
CA GLY A 139 -1.45 -2.20 13.13
C GLY A 139 -1.89 -0.94 13.87
N ILE A 140 -2.51 -0.01 13.15
CA ILE A 140 -3.05 1.25 13.68
C ILE A 140 -4.57 1.10 13.83
N THR A 141 -4.99 0.56 14.96
CA THR A 141 -6.40 0.31 15.30
C THR A 141 -7.15 1.55 15.80
N GLY A 142 -6.42 2.63 16.12
CA GLY A 142 -6.95 3.91 16.56
C GLY A 142 -5.81 4.88 16.87
N ASP A 143 -6.10 5.90 17.67
CA ASP A 143 -5.09 6.87 18.12
C ASP A 143 -4.21 6.27 19.21
N CYS A 144 -2.90 6.23 19.00
CA CYS A 144 -1.94 5.74 20.00
C CYS A 144 -0.56 6.37 19.83
N SER A 145 0.33 6.08 20.77
CA SER A 145 1.78 6.28 20.64
C SER A 145 2.47 4.93 20.46
N ILE A 146 3.64 4.90 19.81
CA ILE A 146 4.46 3.70 19.70
C ILE A 146 5.71 3.89 20.55
N THR A 147 5.90 2.98 21.50
CA THR A 147 7.03 2.94 22.43
C THR A 147 7.71 1.59 22.38
N LEU A 148 8.97 1.57 22.79
CA LEU A 148 9.78 0.38 22.87
C LEU A 148 10.19 0.15 24.32
N GLU A 149 10.07 -1.08 24.80
CA GLU A 149 10.65 -1.55 26.06
C GLU A 149 11.58 -2.72 25.75
N TYR A 150 12.81 -2.72 26.28
CA TYR A 150 13.79 -3.76 25.99
C TYR A 150 14.77 -3.97 27.14
N LEU A 151 15.40 -5.14 27.19
CA LEU A 151 16.49 -5.44 28.11
C LEU A 151 17.84 -5.18 27.46
N GLU A 152 18.68 -4.41 28.14
CA GLU A 152 20.10 -4.24 27.81
C GLU A 152 20.92 -4.56 29.05
N ASN A 153 21.78 -5.58 29.00
CA ASN A 153 22.58 -6.04 30.14
C ASN A 153 21.78 -6.31 31.43
N GLY A 154 20.52 -6.75 31.29
CA GLY A 154 19.61 -7.05 32.40
C GLY A 154 18.83 -5.85 32.94
N GLU A 155 19.09 -4.64 32.43
CA GLU A 155 18.33 -3.44 32.77
C GLU A 155 17.21 -3.20 31.75
N ILE A 156 16.01 -2.93 32.24
CA ILE A 156 14.88 -2.53 31.39
C ILE A 156 15.08 -1.07 30.97
N LYS A 157 15.06 -0.83 29.66
CA LYS A 157 15.10 0.49 29.05
C LYS A 157 13.85 0.73 28.23
N LYS A 158 13.51 2.01 28.10
CA LYS A 158 12.35 2.47 27.34
C LYS A 158 12.75 3.62 26.43
N GLU A 159 12.17 3.66 25.24
CA GLU A 159 12.32 4.78 24.32
C GLU A 159 11.05 4.97 23.49
N MET A 160 10.74 6.21 23.15
CA MET A 160 9.64 6.57 22.25
C MET A 160 10.08 6.42 20.78
N VAL A 161 9.19 5.81 19.98
CA VAL A 161 9.37 5.61 18.53
C VAL A 161 8.45 6.54 17.73
N ALA A 162 7.24 6.80 18.23
CA ALA A 162 6.30 7.75 17.64
C ALA A 162 5.38 8.31 18.72
N GLY A 163 5.30 9.63 18.84
CA GLY A 163 4.48 10.31 19.84
C GLY A 163 2.98 10.20 19.56
N TYR A 164 2.60 10.19 18.28
CA TYR A 164 1.21 10.06 17.85
C TYR A 164 1.10 9.38 16.49
N VAL A 165 0.24 8.37 16.40
CA VAL A 165 -0.22 7.76 15.16
C VAL A 165 -1.74 7.65 15.19
N THR A 166 -2.37 7.89 14.04
CA THR A 166 -3.81 7.67 13.82
C THR A 166 -4.06 6.87 12.55
N SER A 167 -5.27 6.33 12.41
CA SER A 167 -5.65 5.48 11.28
C SER A 167 -5.33 6.16 9.94
N GLY A 168 -4.66 5.42 9.06
CA GLY A 168 -4.24 5.93 7.74
C GLY A 168 -2.84 6.55 7.70
N MET A 169 -2.16 6.72 8.85
CA MET A 169 -0.78 7.23 8.90
C MET A 169 0.31 6.17 8.63
N GLY A 170 -0.08 4.93 8.30
CA GLY A 170 0.83 3.82 8.06
C GLY A 170 1.90 4.17 7.03
N LYS A 171 3.16 4.14 7.47
CA LYS A 171 4.32 4.42 6.64
C LYS A 171 5.49 3.53 7.01
N LYS A 172 6.52 3.49 6.16
CA LYS A 172 7.80 2.88 6.51
C LYS A 172 8.62 3.87 7.32
N ILE A 173 9.13 3.42 8.46
CA ILE A 173 10.10 4.18 9.26
C ILE A 173 11.28 3.31 9.65
N LYS A 174 12.42 3.95 9.87
CA LYS A 174 13.61 3.32 10.44
C LYS A 174 13.82 3.90 11.82
N HIS A 175 14.00 3.04 12.81
CA HIS A 175 14.27 3.44 14.18
C HIS A 175 15.56 2.78 14.65
N LYS A 176 16.53 3.60 15.06
CA LYS A 176 17.78 3.11 15.65
C LYS A 176 17.59 3.07 17.17
N ILE A 177 17.69 1.88 17.76
CA ILE A 177 17.60 1.70 19.22
C ILE A 177 18.92 2.15 19.83
N ASP A 178 18.89 3.24 20.58
CA ASP A 178 20.07 3.80 21.25
C ASP A 178 19.75 4.49 22.59
N GLY A 179 18.56 4.22 23.15
CA GLY A 179 18.13 4.75 24.45
C GLY A 179 17.74 6.22 24.41
N LYS A 180 17.43 6.75 23.23
CA LYS A 180 16.99 8.14 23.03
C LYS A 180 15.63 8.17 22.40
N ASP A 181 14.74 8.96 23.00
CA ASP A 181 13.43 9.24 22.42
C ASP A 181 13.59 9.93 21.06
N LYS A 182 12.89 9.39 20.07
CA LYS A 182 12.83 9.95 18.72
C LYS A 182 11.37 9.99 18.34
N ASP A 183 10.81 11.20 18.31
CA ASP A 183 9.52 11.39 17.65
C ASP A 183 9.79 11.53 16.15
N ILE A 184 9.61 10.43 15.41
CA ILE A 184 9.94 10.34 13.98
C ILE A 184 8.73 10.73 13.10
N LEU A 185 7.72 11.33 13.70
CA LEU A 185 6.43 11.66 13.10
C LEU A 185 6.07 13.12 13.29
#